data_AF-A0A2E1Q5U7-F1
#
_entry.id   AF-A0A2E1Q5U7-F1
#
_cell.length_a   1.000
_cell.length_b   1.000
_cell.length_c   1.000
_cell.angle_alpha   90.00
_cell.angle_beta   90.00
_cell.angle_gamma   90.00
#
_symmetry.space_group_name_H-M   'P 1'
#
loop_
_entity.id
_entity.type
_entity.pdbx_description
1 polymer ?
#
loop_
_entity_poly.entity_id
_entity_poly.type
_entity_poly.pdbx_seq_one_letter_code
_entity_poly.pdbx_strand_id
1 'polypeptide(L)'
;MDKVHLRLELSHEQNRKLEQLKALKSHKHNIESLLMDLIEKDLKSYENAQRKSSEFNESKGFGAPRSKNPRQISMRLRNDVLRTANYQCQYPGCESRQFLQIDHIVPVRLGGDQRRSNLQVLCSSHNRHKG
;
A
#
# COMPACT_ATOMS: atom_id res chain seq x y z
N MET A 1 3.88 10.62 28.19
CA MET A 1 3.47 10.36 26.79
C MET A 1 4.69 10.55 25.93
N ASP A 2 5.12 9.50 25.25
CA ASP A 2 6.23 9.57 24.30
C ASP A 2 5.83 10.49 23.13
N LYS A 3 6.70 11.43 22.75
CA LYS A 3 6.39 12.45 21.74
C LYS A 3 7.39 12.36 20.61
N VAL A 4 6.88 12.31 19.37
CA VAL A 4 7.69 12.29 18.16
C VAL A 4 7.60 13.64 17.47
N HIS A 5 8.75 14.25 17.17
CA HIS A 5 8.83 15.50 16.44
C HIS A 5 9.06 15.23 14.94
N LEU A 6 8.16 15.74 14.10
CA LEU A 6 8.26 15.65 12.65
C LEU A 6 8.78 16.97 12.08
N ARG A 7 9.88 16.92 11.32
CA ARG A 7 10.41 18.05 10.55
C ARG A 7 10.12 17.81 9.08
N LEU A 8 9.54 18.80 8.42
CA LEU A 8 9.18 18.74 7.00
C LEU A 8 9.81 19.93 6.27
N GLU A 9 10.39 19.67 5.11
CA GLU A 9 10.78 20.69 4.16
C GLU A 9 9.72 20.77 3.07
N LEU A 10 9.13 21.96 2.91
CA LEU A 10 8.07 22.21 1.95
C LEU A 10 8.52 23.32 0.99
N SER A 11 8.16 23.18 -0.27
CA SER A 11 8.26 24.28 -1.22
C SER A 11 7.33 25.43 -0.81
N HIS A 12 7.60 26.65 -1.29
CA HIS A 12 6.72 27.79 -1.02
C HIS A 12 5.28 27.56 -1.49
N GLU A 13 5.09 26.83 -2.59
CA GLU A 13 3.75 26.49 -3.08
C GLU A 13 3.02 25.52 -2.13
N GLN A 14 3.72 24.49 -1.65
CA GLN A 14 3.18 23.53 -0.68
C GLN A 14 2.82 24.22 0.63
N ASN A 15 3.66 25.14 1.11
CA ASN A 15 3.38 25.91 2.32
C ASN A 15 2.15 26.82 2.13
N ARG A 16 1.98 27.46 0.97
CA ARG A 16 0.77 28.27 0.68
C ARG A 16 -0.51 27.42 0.74
N LYS A 17 -0.49 26.22 0.16
CA LYS A 17 -1.62 25.28 0.22
C LYS A 17 -1.94 24.86 1.65
N LEU A 18 -0.90 24.61 2.46
CA LEU A 18 -1.05 24.27 3.87
C LEU A 18 -1.67 25.44 4.66
N GLU A 19 -1.20 26.67 4.46
CA GLU A 19 -1.75 27.87 5.10
C GLU A 19 -3.21 28.14 4.68
N GLN A 20 -3.55 27.95 3.41
CA GLN A 20 -4.95 28.03 2.95
C GLN A 20 -5.84 27.00 3.65
N LEU A 21 -5.38 25.75 3.77
CA LEU A 21 -6.12 24.70 4.45
C LEU A 21 -6.28 25.00 5.95
N LYS A 22 -5.23 25.50 6.60
CA LYS A 22 -5.28 25.96 7.99
C LYS A 22 -6.33 27.05 8.15
N ALA A 23 -6.34 28.07 7.29
CA ALA A 23 -7.30 29.17 7.37
C ALA A 23 -8.75 28.67 7.27
N LEU A 24 -9.04 27.78 6.32
CA LEU A 24 -10.37 27.20 6.11
C LEU A 24 -10.85 26.31 7.26
N LYS A 25 -9.92 25.64 7.96
CA LYS A 25 -10.22 24.72 9.08
C LYS A 25 -9.84 25.28 10.47
N SER A 26 -9.47 26.57 10.52
CA SER A 26 -8.88 27.25 11.69
C SER A 26 -9.79 27.25 12.92
N HIS A 27 -11.10 27.18 12.73
CA HIS A 27 -12.08 27.19 13.82
C HIS A 27 -12.14 25.88 14.63
N LYS A 28 -11.42 24.83 14.23
CA LYS A 28 -11.59 23.51 14.84
C LYS A 28 -10.30 22.76 15.18
N HIS A 29 -9.14 23.13 14.62
CA HIS A 29 -7.93 22.32 14.73
C HIS A 29 -6.62 23.13 14.75
N ASN A 30 -5.71 22.74 15.64
CA ASN A 30 -4.27 23.02 15.49
C ASN A 30 -3.66 22.16 14.36
N ILE A 31 -2.43 22.43 13.95
CA ILE A 31 -1.76 21.69 12.86
C ILE A 31 -1.74 20.18 13.10
N GLU A 32 -1.46 19.78 14.35
CA GLU A 32 -1.35 18.38 14.73
C GLU A 32 -2.69 17.66 14.56
N SER A 33 -3.77 18.23 15.06
CA SER A 33 -5.11 17.66 14.92
C SER A 33 -5.61 17.69 13.47
N LEU A 34 -5.27 18.73 12.69
CA LEU A 34 -5.56 18.74 11.26
C LEU A 34 -4.86 17.58 10.53
N LEU A 35 -3.60 17.31 10.86
CA LEU A 35 -2.84 16.20 10.29
C LEU A 35 -3.45 14.84 10.68
N MET A 36 -3.78 14.65 11.96
CA MET A 36 -4.39 13.41 12.45
C MET A 36 -5.76 13.16 11.81
N ASP A 37 -6.59 14.19 11.67
CA ASP A 37 -7.89 14.08 10.99
C ASP A 37 -7.76 13.66 9.52
N LEU A 38 -6.76 14.22 8.81
CA LEU A 38 -6.50 13.85 7.42
C LEU A 38 -6.05 12.40 7.32
N ILE A 39 -5.15 11.97 8.20
CA ILE A 39 -4.68 10.58 8.27
C ILE A 39 -5.84 9.64 8.58
N GLU A 40 -6.66 9.94 9.59
CA GLU A 40 -7.77 9.09 9.99
C GLU A 40 -8.82 8.98 8.89
N LYS A 41 -9.12 10.09 8.21
CA LYS A 41 -10.05 10.09 7.07
C LYS A 41 -9.54 9.23 5.92
N ASP A 42 -8.25 9.30 5.63
CA ASP A 42 -7.64 8.51 4.55
C ASP A 42 -7.62 7.02 4.93
N LEU A 43 -7.20 6.68 6.16
CA LEU A 43 -7.26 5.30 6.68
C LEU A 43 -8.68 4.71 6.62
N LYS A 44 -9.70 5.47 7.07
CA LYS A 44 -11.11 5.06 6.95
C LYS A 44 -11.53 4.85 5.50
N SER A 45 -11.04 5.67 4.57
CA SER A 45 -11.30 5.48 3.14
C SER A 45 -10.74 4.13 2.64
N TYR A 46 -9.50 3.81 3.00
CA TYR A 46 -8.88 2.53 2.68
C TYR A 46 -9.61 1.34 3.31
N GLU A 47 -10.00 1.43 4.59
CA GLU A 47 -10.77 0.39 5.27
C GLU A 47 -12.15 0.18 4.66
N ASN A 48 -12.85 1.24 4.28
CA ASN A 48 -14.17 1.15 3.66
C ASN A 48 -14.10 0.58 2.24
N ALA A 49 -13.11 0.97 1.44
CA ALA A 49 -12.83 0.35 0.15
C ALA A 49 -12.52 -1.14 0.30
N GLN A 50 -11.85 -1.51 1.40
CA GLN A 50 -11.57 -2.90 1.78
C GLN A 50 -12.83 -3.68 2.19
N ARG A 51 -13.73 -3.10 3.02
CA ARG A 51 -15.01 -3.74 3.42
C ARG A 51 -15.94 -3.99 2.24
N LYS A 52 -16.05 -3.02 1.34
CA LYS A 52 -16.83 -3.15 0.10
C LYS A 52 -16.28 -4.26 -0.80
N SER A 53 -14.97 -4.50 -0.77
CA SER A 53 -14.34 -5.60 -1.49
C SER A 53 -14.57 -6.97 -0.85
N SER A 54 -14.79 -7.05 0.48
CA SER A 54 -15.08 -8.30 1.20
C SER A 54 -16.57 -8.68 1.18
N GLU A 55 -17.50 -7.74 1.25
CA GLU A 55 -18.95 -8.02 1.10
C GLU A 55 -19.31 -8.51 -0.32
N PHE A 56 -18.57 -8.07 -1.34
CA PHE A 56 -18.67 -8.62 -2.69
C PHE A 56 -18.07 -10.04 -2.84
N ASN A 57 -17.37 -10.58 -1.82
CA ASN A 57 -16.69 -11.87 -1.90
C ASN A 57 -17.47 -13.06 -1.34
N GLU A 58 -18.48 -12.85 -0.50
CA GLU A 58 -19.31 -13.98 -0.06
C GLU A 58 -20.32 -14.44 -1.13
N SER A 59 -20.58 -13.61 -2.16
CA SER A 59 -21.63 -13.89 -3.16
C SER A 59 -21.12 -14.24 -4.57
N LYS A 60 -19.81 -14.31 -4.84
CA LYS A 60 -19.30 -14.72 -6.17
C LYS A 60 -18.30 -15.86 -6.11
N GLY A 61 -18.83 -17.07 -6.17
CA GLY A 61 -18.15 -18.21 -6.76
C GLY A 61 -17.85 -17.98 -8.26
N PHE A 62 -16.69 -18.51 -8.68
CA PHE A 62 -16.25 -18.82 -10.05
C PHE A 62 -16.23 -17.71 -11.12
N GLY A 63 -15.01 -17.42 -11.62
CA GLY A 63 -14.80 -16.97 -13.00
C GLY A 63 -14.49 -15.48 -13.22
N ALA A 64 -13.36 -14.97 -12.73
CA ALA A 64 -12.76 -13.77 -13.32
C ALA A 64 -11.87 -14.17 -14.52
N PRO A 65 -11.93 -13.47 -15.67
CA PRO A 65 -11.09 -13.79 -16.81
C PRO A 65 -9.62 -13.64 -16.42
N ARG A 66 -8.84 -14.71 -16.57
CA ARG A 66 -7.39 -14.69 -16.37
C ARG A 66 -6.81 -13.73 -17.41
N SER A 67 -6.03 -12.74 -16.97
CA SER A 67 -5.19 -11.97 -17.90
C SER A 67 -4.36 -12.96 -18.73
N LYS A 68 -4.32 -12.77 -20.05
CA LYS A 68 -3.50 -13.59 -20.96
C LYS A 68 -2.00 -13.46 -20.67
N ASN A 69 -1.58 -12.43 -19.93
CA ASN A 69 -0.20 -12.22 -19.56
C ASN A 69 0.10 -12.86 -18.18
N PRO A 70 0.89 -13.94 -18.11
CA PRO A 70 1.23 -14.61 -16.87
C PRO A 70 2.14 -13.79 -15.94
N ARG A 71 2.64 -12.62 -16.39
CA ARG A 71 3.31 -11.63 -15.53
C ARG A 71 2.36 -10.59 -14.94
N GLN A 72 1.18 -10.40 -15.51
CA GLN A 72 0.25 -9.38 -15.04
C GLN A 72 -0.50 -9.87 -13.79
N ILE A 73 -0.02 -9.44 -12.64
CA ILE A 73 -0.69 -9.68 -11.35
C ILE A 73 -1.88 -8.74 -11.27
N SER A 74 -3.08 -9.29 -11.04
CA SER A 74 -4.28 -8.47 -10.86
C SER A 74 -4.13 -7.55 -9.66
N MET A 75 -4.71 -6.34 -9.71
CA MET A 75 -4.67 -5.39 -8.58
C MET A 75 -5.19 -6.01 -7.29
N ARG A 76 -6.21 -6.88 -7.39
CA ARG A 76 -6.76 -7.62 -6.26
C ARG A 76 -5.72 -8.55 -5.62
N LEU A 77 -5.05 -9.38 -6.43
CA LEU A 77 -4.02 -10.30 -5.95
C LEU A 77 -2.81 -9.54 -5.39
N ARG A 78 -2.45 -8.42 -6.04
CA ARG A 78 -1.39 -7.53 -5.57
C ARG A 78 -1.65 -7.02 -4.15
N ASN A 79 -2.86 -6.51 -3.89
CA ASN A 79 -3.22 -6.00 -2.57
C ASN A 79 -3.26 -7.10 -1.50
N ASP A 80 -3.73 -8.30 -1.85
CA ASP A 80 -3.78 -9.44 -0.94
C ASP A 80 -2.38 -9.90 -0.51
N VAL A 81 -1.45 -10.00 -1.47
CA VAL A 81 -0.05 -10.36 -1.20
C VAL A 81 0.65 -9.31 -0.33
N LEU A 82 0.47 -8.01 -0.62
CA LEU A 82 1.04 -6.92 0.20
C LEU A 82 0.54 -6.93 1.64
N ARG A 83 -0.77 -7.16 1.84
CA ARG A 83 -1.38 -7.24 3.16
C ARG A 83 -0.82 -8.42 3.96
N THR A 84 -0.71 -9.57 3.32
CA THR A 84 -0.18 -10.78 3.95
C THR A 84 1.27 -10.62 4.40
N ALA A 85 2.04 -9.85 3.64
CA ALA A 85 3.41 -9.51 3.98
C ALA A 85 3.52 -8.36 5.00
N ASN A 86 2.42 -7.91 5.60
CA ASN A 86 2.38 -6.74 6.50
C ASN A 86 3.05 -5.49 5.92
N TYR A 87 2.98 -5.31 4.60
CA TYR A 87 3.67 -4.23 3.90
C TYR A 87 5.16 -4.15 4.25
N GLN A 88 5.82 -5.31 4.34
CA GLN A 88 7.24 -5.45 4.64
C GLN A 88 7.91 -6.40 3.65
N CYS A 89 9.17 -6.12 3.35
CA CYS A 89 10.02 -7.02 2.58
C CYS A 89 10.13 -8.38 3.28
N GLN A 90 9.90 -9.47 2.54
CA GLN A 90 9.94 -10.84 3.05
C GLN A 90 11.34 -11.48 2.95
N TYR A 91 12.33 -10.74 2.44
CA TYR A 91 13.72 -11.21 2.43
C TYR A 91 14.24 -11.36 3.88
N PRO A 92 14.90 -12.47 4.23
CA PRO A 92 15.40 -12.70 5.59
C PRO A 92 16.28 -11.55 6.09
N GLY A 93 15.97 -11.03 7.28
CA GLY A 93 16.72 -9.92 7.89
C GLY A 93 16.44 -8.53 7.30
N CYS A 94 15.45 -8.38 6.42
CA CYS A 94 15.06 -7.07 5.88
C CYS A 94 13.79 -6.52 6.53
N GLU A 95 13.85 -5.29 7.03
CA GLU A 95 12.70 -4.57 7.59
C GLU A 95 12.18 -3.44 6.71
N SER A 96 12.64 -3.38 5.45
CA SER A 96 12.20 -2.33 4.54
C SER A 96 10.70 -2.41 4.25
N ARG A 97 10.01 -1.29 4.43
CA ARG A 97 8.60 -1.09 4.09
C ARG A 97 8.40 -0.17 2.89
N GLN A 98 9.50 0.23 2.26
CA GLN A 98 9.50 1.22 1.18
C GLN A 98 9.81 0.54 -0.16
N PHE A 99 9.25 1.11 -1.23
CA PHE A 99 9.47 0.66 -2.62
C PHE A 99 9.24 -0.84 -2.81
N LEU A 100 8.16 -1.36 -2.22
CA LEU A 100 7.82 -2.77 -2.27
C LEU A 100 7.34 -3.18 -3.66
N GLN A 101 7.83 -4.32 -4.12
CA GLN A 101 7.55 -4.93 -5.39
C GLN A 101 7.07 -6.37 -5.14
N ILE A 102 6.15 -6.83 -5.98
CA ILE A 102 5.69 -8.22 -5.93
C ILE A 102 6.45 -8.97 -7.01
N ASP A 103 6.98 -10.10 -6.62
CA ASP A 103 7.81 -10.95 -7.44
C ASP A 103 7.36 -12.41 -7.35
N HIS A 104 7.64 -13.17 -8.40
CA HIS A 104 7.35 -14.60 -8.44
C HIS A 104 8.50 -15.38 -7.80
N ILE A 105 8.21 -16.18 -6.77
CA ILE A 105 9.17 -17.08 -6.12
C ILE A 105 9.80 -17.99 -7.17
N VAL A 106 8.97 -18.73 -7.91
CA VAL A 106 9.35 -19.42 -9.14
C VAL A 106 9.08 -18.47 -10.32
N PRO A 107 10.09 -18.04 -11.08
CA PRO A 107 9.90 -17.16 -12.23
C PRO A 107 8.91 -17.73 -13.25
N VAL A 108 8.13 -16.84 -13.89
CA VAL A 108 7.19 -17.22 -14.96
C VAL A 108 7.88 -17.98 -16.10
N ARG A 109 9.13 -17.62 -16.44
CA ARG A 109 9.93 -18.32 -17.47
C ARG A 109 10.25 -19.78 -17.14
N LEU A 110 10.18 -20.16 -15.86
CA LEU A 110 10.39 -21.53 -15.36
C LEU A 110 9.05 -22.23 -15.03
N GLY A 111 7.92 -21.71 -15.53
CA GLY A 111 6.59 -22.28 -15.26
C GLY A 111 5.94 -21.79 -13.97
N GLY A 112 6.47 -20.74 -13.34
CA GLY A 112 5.85 -20.10 -12.19
C GLY A 112 4.44 -19.60 -12.46
N ASP A 113 3.51 -19.94 -11.57
CA ASP A 113 2.12 -19.54 -11.68
C ASP A 113 1.79 -18.23 -10.94
N GLN A 114 0.55 -17.79 -11.08
CA GLN A 114 0.00 -16.60 -10.44
C GLN A 114 -0.75 -16.92 -9.13
N ARG A 115 -0.50 -18.06 -8.49
CA ARG A 115 -1.11 -18.36 -7.19
C ARG A 115 -0.39 -17.54 -6.13
N ARG A 116 -1.13 -17.13 -5.10
CA ARG A 116 -0.57 -16.41 -3.94
C ARG A 116 0.64 -17.11 -3.34
N SER A 117 0.66 -18.43 -3.31
CA SER A 117 1.76 -19.26 -2.81
C SER A 117 3.06 -19.10 -3.60
N ASN A 118 3.00 -18.63 -4.84
CA ASN A 118 4.17 -18.39 -5.69
C ASN A 118 4.55 -16.90 -5.75
N LEU A 119 3.92 -16.04 -4.96
CA LEU A 119 4.21 -14.60 -4.93
C LEU A 119 4.83 -14.21 -3.60
N GLN A 120 5.80 -13.28 -3.67
CA GLN A 120 6.47 -12.70 -2.52
C GLN A 120 6.56 -11.17 -2.65
N VAL A 121 6.76 -10.49 -1.53
CA VAL A 121 6.99 -9.05 -1.45
C VAL A 121 8.45 -8.76 -1.14
N LEU A 122 9.13 -8.02 -2.01
CA LEU A 122 10.52 -7.63 -1.86
C LEU A 122 10.65 -6.12 -1.99
N CYS A 123 11.60 -5.50 -1.28
CA CYS A 123 11.96 -4.12 -1.59
C CYS A 123 12.69 -4.04 -2.94
N SER A 124 12.75 -2.85 -3.55
CA SER A 124 13.42 -2.62 -4.83
C SER A 124 14.87 -3.12 -4.86
N SER A 125 15.59 -3.09 -3.73
CA SER A 125 16.94 -3.63 -3.61
C SER A 125 16.96 -5.15 -3.75
N HIS A 126 16.20 -5.88 -2.92
CA HIS A 126 16.19 -7.34 -2.95
C HIS A 126 15.57 -7.89 -4.23
N ASN A 127 14.54 -7.23 -4.77
CA ASN A 127 13.96 -7.63 -6.03
C ASN A 127 14.97 -7.54 -7.19
N ARG A 128 15.79 -6.48 -7.22
CA ARG A 128 16.86 -6.33 -8.22
C ARG A 128 17.96 -7.37 -8.08
N HIS A 129 18.34 -7.75 -6.85
CA HIS A 129 19.35 -8.79 -6.62
C HIS A 129 18.88 -10.19 -7.01
N LYS A 130 17.57 -10.45 -6.97
CA LYS A 130 16.99 -11.73 -7.40
C LYS A 130 16.85 -11.84 -8.93
N GLY A 131 16.68 -10.71 -9.61
CA GLY A 131 16.32 -10.58 -11.04
C GLY A 131 17.32 -11.17 -12.01
#